data_AF-A0A851GG09-F1
#
_entry.id   AF-A0A851GG09-F1
#
_cell.length_a   1.000
_cell.length_b   1.000
_cell.length_c   1.000
_cell.angle_alpha   90.00
_cell.angle_beta   90.00
_cell.angle_gamma   90.00
#
_symmetry.space_group_name_H-M   'P 1'
#
loop_
_entity.id
_entity.type
_entity.pdbx_description
1 polymer ?
#
loop_
_entity_poly.entity_id
_entity_poly.type
_entity_poly.pdbx_seq_one_letter_code
_entity_poly.pdbx_strand_id
1 'polypeptide(L)'
;MRGTIKVEPGNEGLLSFVDPERPFESLSEYFGYPLGKHQRRRSKVACKELSGSDGEKVVVYFKLYGYRRLRRALSRIFKPTRSQSEIANLKWFKELGIPCCEPVLQGVYRNCFGIARNCMLITRELTGTQQLDDFVPALRETVPDEEQRKAIRRNLYVSLASSLKKIHDRRFYHDDFKWRNILVRRAGAAESTEVEVFWIDCPNGYFDRTGGMRGKHGMVKDLATFDYDAKKWVSDEERMLFLSLYSGEAPNSPALKALFSEVEAYRKLKIDDDRPGRKGR
;
A
#
# COMPACT_ATOMS: atom_id res chain seq x y z
N MET A 1 1.97 2.83 31.36
CA MET A 1 2.06 2.79 29.89
C MET A 1 0.66 3.07 29.36
N ARG A 2 0.48 3.61 28.16
CA ARG A 2 -0.86 3.97 27.65
C ARG A 2 -1.03 3.43 26.23
N GLY A 3 -1.93 2.48 26.07
CA GLY A 3 -2.44 2.03 24.79
C GLY A 3 -3.69 2.82 24.44
N THR A 4 -3.75 3.37 23.24
CA THR A 4 -4.97 3.97 22.71
C THR A 4 -5.35 3.30 21.40
N ILE A 5 -6.65 3.14 21.19
CA ILE A 5 -7.24 2.71 19.94
C ILE A 5 -8.23 3.77 19.46
N LYS A 6 -8.38 3.89 18.16
CA LYS A 6 -9.39 4.71 17.49
C LYS A 6 -10.07 3.82 16.46
N VAL A 7 -11.36 3.55 16.68
CA VAL A 7 -12.22 2.80 15.77
C VAL A 7 -12.76 3.75 14.71
N GLU A 8 -12.84 3.30 13.47
CA GLU A 8 -13.51 4.03 12.40
C GLU A 8 -15.03 3.88 12.52
N PRO A 9 -15.81 4.95 12.28
CA PRO A 9 -17.26 4.92 12.51
C PRO A 9 -17.95 3.74 11.84
N GLY A 10 -18.87 3.10 12.56
CA GLY A 10 -19.65 1.95 12.07
C GLY A 10 -18.94 0.61 12.20
N ASN A 11 -17.78 0.54 12.88
CA ASN A 11 -17.05 -0.70 13.13
C ASN A 11 -16.98 -1.06 14.63
N GLU A 12 -17.68 -0.33 15.51
CA GLU A 12 -17.66 -0.54 16.95
C GLU A 12 -18.15 -1.95 17.33
N GLY A 13 -19.17 -2.45 16.63
CA GLY A 13 -19.74 -3.79 16.83
C GLY A 13 -18.79 -4.94 16.51
N LEU A 14 -17.74 -4.72 15.70
CA LEU A 14 -16.74 -5.73 15.35
C LEU A 14 -15.71 -5.99 16.45
N LEU A 15 -15.70 -5.17 17.51
CA LEU A 15 -14.64 -5.11 18.51
C LEU A 15 -15.13 -5.43 19.93
N SER A 16 -16.25 -6.14 20.06
CA SER A 16 -16.86 -6.52 21.35
C SER A 16 -15.95 -7.35 22.26
N PHE A 17 -14.95 -8.04 21.69
CA PHE A 17 -13.95 -8.83 22.43
C PHE A 17 -12.83 -7.98 23.05
N VAL A 18 -12.76 -6.68 22.76
CA VAL A 18 -11.68 -5.80 23.24
C VAL A 18 -11.94 -5.41 24.69
N ASP A 19 -11.02 -5.78 25.58
CA ASP A 19 -11.01 -5.34 26.98
C ASP A 19 -10.82 -3.81 27.07
N PRO A 20 -11.79 -3.05 27.63
CA PRO A 20 -11.71 -1.60 27.78
C PRO A 20 -10.59 -1.11 28.70
N GLU A 21 -10.13 -1.91 29.65
CA GLU A 21 -9.04 -1.54 30.57
C GLU A 21 -7.67 -1.63 29.91
N ARG A 22 -7.54 -2.52 28.90
CA ARG A 22 -6.30 -2.79 28.17
C ARG A 22 -6.53 -2.90 26.66
N PRO A 23 -7.09 -1.88 25.99
CA PRO A 23 -7.68 -2.04 24.67
C PRO A 23 -6.67 -2.32 23.55
N PHE A 24 -5.45 -1.80 23.66
CA PHE A 24 -4.40 -2.08 22.67
C PHE A 24 -3.83 -3.50 22.88
N GLU A 25 -3.58 -3.87 24.13
CA GLU A 25 -3.02 -5.16 24.50
C GLU A 25 -3.96 -6.31 24.17
N SER A 26 -5.22 -6.25 24.63
CA SER A 26 -6.22 -7.30 24.42
C SER A 26 -6.48 -7.56 22.93
N LEU A 27 -6.55 -6.48 22.13
CA LEU A 27 -6.63 -6.57 20.67
C LEU A 27 -5.40 -7.25 20.07
N SER A 28 -4.19 -6.83 20.47
CA SER A 28 -2.96 -7.46 19.98
C SER A 28 -2.85 -8.94 20.37
N GLU A 29 -3.25 -9.29 21.59
CA GLU A 29 -3.32 -10.66 22.12
C GLU A 29 -4.32 -11.50 21.32
N TYR A 30 -5.51 -10.96 21.02
CA TYR A 30 -6.51 -11.60 20.19
C TYR A 30 -5.95 -11.98 18.81
N PHE A 31 -5.15 -11.11 18.18
CA PHE A 31 -4.48 -11.40 16.90
C PHE A 31 -3.23 -12.30 17.03
N GLY A 32 -2.99 -12.90 18.21
CA GLY A 32 -1.88 -13.84 18.45
C GLY A 32 -0.53 -13.16 18.75
N TYR A 33 -0.57 -11.89 19.13
CA TYR A 33 0.62 -11.06 19.33
C TYR A 33 0.61 -10.37 20.70
N PRO A 34 0.81 -11.09 21.81
CA PRO A 34 0.94 -10.49 23.14
C PRO A 34 2.14 -9.52 23.22
N LEU A 35 1.96 -8.37 23.87
CA LEU A 35 3.00 -7.34 23.96
C LEU A 35 4.13 -7.76 24.91
N GLY A 36 5.39 -7.63 24.46
CA GLY A 36 6.56 -7.96 25.27
C GLY A 36 7.86 -7.32 24.77
N LYS A 37 8.98 -7.49 25.50
CA LYS A 37 10.29 -6.91 25.16
C LYS A 37 10.76 -7.27 23.73
N HIS A 38 10.45 -8.48 23.26
CA HIS A 38 10.84 -9.00 21.94
C HIS A 38 9.96 -8.53 20.78
N GLN A 39 8.84 -7.87 21.07
CA GLN A 39 7.82 -7.55 20.06
C GLN A 39 8.05 -6.22 19.33
N ARG A 40 9.19 -5.55 19.58
CA ARG A 40 9.62 -4.37 18.82
C ARG A 40 10.10 -4.72 17.40
N ARG A 41 9.75 -5.88 16.84
CA ARG A 41 10.10 -6.28 15.46
C ARG A 41 9.45 -5.31 14.45
N ARG A 42 10.01 -5.24 13.25
CA ARG A 42 9.68 -4.21 12.25
C ARG A 42 8.18 -4.25 11.87
N SER A 43 7.62 -5.43 11.65
CA SER A 43 6.19 -5.62 11.36
C SER A 43 5.75 -7.07 11.66
N LYS A 44 4.47 -7.25 11.94
CA LYS A 44 3.73 -8.52 12.03
C LYS A 44 2.38 -8.34 11.35
N VAL A 45 1.89 -9.37 10.67
CA VAL A 45 0.63 -9.34 9.92
C VAL A 45 -0.15 -10.62 10.21
N ALA A 46 -1.46 -10.51 10.45
CA ALA A 46 -2.37 -11.63 10.58
C ALA A 46 -3.66 -11.34 9.79
N CYS A 47 -4.31 -12.39 9.30
CA CYS A 47 -5.65 -12.34 8.73
C CYS A 47 -6.59 -13.11 9.68
N LYS A 48 -7.75 -12.54 9.99
CA LYS A 48 -8.80 -13.19 10.80
C LYS A 48 -10.19 -12.78 10.34
N GLU A 49 -11.15 -13.68 10.49
CA GLU A 49 -12.57 -13.35 10.45
C GLU A 49 -13.00 -12.79 11.83
N LEU A 50 -13.65 -11.63 11.82
CA LEU A 50 -14.33 -11.06 12.98
C LEU A 50 -15.82 -11.25 12.83
N SER A 51 -16.51 -11.52 13.94
CA SER A 51 -17.97 -11.58 13.99
C SER A 51 -18.48 -10.33 14.70
N GLY A 52 -19.29 -9.54 14.00
CA GLY A 52 -20.02 -8.40 14.54
C GLY A 52 -21.10 -8.84 15.52
N SER A 53 -21.54 -7.91 16.35
CA SER A 53 -22.63 -8.11 17.30
C SER A 53 -23.98 -8.46 16.64
N ASP A 54 -24.14 -8.14 15.36
CA ASP A 54 -25.30 -8.41 14.53
C ASP A 54 -25.18 -9.72 13.71
N GLY A 55 -24.07 -10.45 13.86
CA GLY A 55 -23.77 -11.65 13.08
C GLY A 55 -23.06 -11.38 11.75
N GLU A 56 -22.72 -10.12 11.40
CA GLU A 56 -21.87 -9.82 10.24
C GLU A 56 -20.53 -10.52 10.40
N LYS A 57 -20.05 -11.19 9.35
CA LYS A 57 -18.70 -11.76 9.32
C LYS A 57 -17.82 -10.94 8.41
N VAL A 58 -16.75 -10.39 8.96
CA VAL A 58 -15.83 -9.52 8.24
C VAL A 58 -14.42 -10.07 8.37
N VAL A 59 -13.82 -10.42 7.23
CA VAL A 59 -12.39 -10.77 7.19
C VAL A 59 -11.57 -9.48 7.25
N VAL A 60 -10.58 -9.46 8.14
CA VAL A 60 -9.71 -8.30 8.36
C VAL A 60 -8.23 -8.68 8.35
N TYR A 61 -7.43 -7.73 7.88
CA TYR A 61 -5.98 -7.78 8.00
C TYR A 61 -5.52 -6.90 9.16
N PHE A 62 -4.80 -7.50 10.09
CA PHE A 62 -4.15 -6.85 11.21
C PHE A 62 -2.66 -6.64 10.91
N LYS A 63 -2.18 -5.42 11.08
CA LYS A 63 -0.75 -5.06 11.01
C LYS A 63 -0.28 -4.49 12.35
N LEU A 64 0.76 -5.08 12.94
CA LEU A 64 1.43 -4.56 14.13
C LEU A 64 2.85 -4.13 13.79
N TYR A 65 3.17 -2.86 14.08
CA TYR A 65 4.49 -2.28 13.87
C TYR A 65 5.19 -2.04 15.21
N GLY A 66 6.45 -2.47 15.31
CA GLY A 66 7.29 -2.23 16.47
C GLY A 66 8.40 -1.22 16.20
N TYR A 67 8.65 -0.34 17.18
CA TYR A 67 9.71 0.66 17.15
C TYR A 67 10.91 0.20 17.99
N ARG A 68 11.79 -0.62 17.41
CA ARG A 68 13.02 -1.11 18.09
C ARG A 68 14.03 -0.03 18.37
N ARG A 69 14.33 0.80 17.36
CA ARG A 69 15.41 1.79 17.41
C ARG A 69 14.92 3.04 18.13
N LEU A 70 15.58 3.43 19.22
CA LEU A 70 15.18 4.57 20.04
C LEU A 70 15.06 5.85 19.21
N ARG A 71 16.00 6.13 18.29
CA ARG A 71 15.91 7.28 17.36
C ARG A 71 14.62 7.29 16.53
N ARG A 72 14.19 6.12 16.02
CA ARG A 72 12.92 6.00 15.27
C ARG A 72 11.70 6.10 16.16
N ALA A 73 11.80 5.74 17.43
CA ALA A 73 10.73 5.85 18.40
C ALA A 73 10.55 7.31 18.86
N LEU A 74 11.66 7.99 19.15
CA LEU A 74 11.71 9.41 19.52
C LEU A 74 11.23 10.31 18.38
N SER A 75 11.55 9.98 17.13
CA SER A 75 11.04 10.77 16.00
C SER A 75 9.50 10.74 15.87
N ARG A 76 8.81 9.77 16.51
CA ARG A 76 7.33 9.68 16.56
C ARG A 76 6.69 10.54 17.66
N ILE A 77 7.49 11.36 18.32
CA ILE A 77 6.99 12.47 19.12
C ILE A 77 6.54 13.60 18.18
N PHE A 78 7.32 13.87 17.13
CA PHE A 78 7.05 14.95 16.16
C PHE A 78 6.51 14.47 14.82
N LYS A 79 6.40 13.14 14.63
CA LYS A 79 5.88 12.53 13.40
C LYS A 79 4.77 11.55 13.75
N PRO A 80 3.74 11.41 12.89
CA PRO A 80 2.75 10.35 13.04
C PRO A 80 3.40 8.97 13.12
N THR A 81 2.75 8.02 13.80
CA THR A 81 3.12 6.60 13.73
C THR A 81 2.86 6.04 12.32
N ARG A 82 3.36 4.83 12.03
CA ARG A 82 3.12 4.20 10.72
C ARG A 82 1.63 3.96 10.49
N SER A 83 0.92 3.46 11.50
CA SER A 83 -0.52 3.25 11.39
C SER A 83 -1.30 4.56 11.25
N GLN A 84 -0.87 5.65 11.90
CA GLN A 84 -1.47 6.97 11.73
C GLN A 84 -1.24 7.54 10.32
N SER A 85 -0.03 7.39 9.77
CA SER A 85 0.24 7.79 8.38
C SER A 85 -0.56 6.95 7.39
N GLU A 86 -0.61 5.64 7.59
CA GLU A 86 -1.30 4.71 6.68
C GLU A 86 -2.81 4.97 6.66
N ILE A 87 -3.47 5.13 7.82
CA ILE A 87 -4.91 5.42 7.85
C ILE A 87 -5.23 6.79 7.24
N ALA A 88 -4.38 7.79 7.44
CA ALA A 88 -4.57 9.11 6.83
C ALA A 88 -4.44 9.05 5.31
N ASN A 89 -3.46 8.30 4.81
CA ASN A 89 -3.26 8.13 3.37
C ASN A 89 -4.41 7.33 2.72
N LEU A 90 -4.91 6.26 3.37
CA LEU A 90 -6.07 5.50 2.88
C LEU A 90 -7.33 6.37 2.79
N LYS A 91 -7.60 7.18 3.83
CA LYS A 91 -8.74 8.12 3.81
C LYS A 91 -8.62 9.13 2.67
N TRP A 92 -7.42 9.68 2.48
CA TRP A 92 -7.18 10.62 1.41
C TRP A 92 -7.32 9.99 0.01
N PHE A 93 -6.89 8.73 -0.17
CA PHE A 93 -7.13 8.00 -1.42
C PHE A 93 -8.62 7.81 -1.69
N LYS A 94 -9.41 7.47 -0.66
CA LYS A 94 -10.88 7.38 -0.77
C LYS A 94 -11.49 8.72 -1.20
N GLU A 95 -11.07 9.83 -0.61
CA GLU A 95 -11.50 11.19 -1.01
C GLU A 95 -11.13 11.53 -2.47
N LEU A 96 -10.02 10.99 -2.99
CA LEU A 96 -9.62 11.15 -4.39
C LEU A 96 -10.29 10.18 -5.38
N GLY A 97 -11.16 9.30 -4.88
CA GLY A 97 -11.76 8.23 -5.69
C GLY A 97 -10.73 7.24 -6.21
N ILE A 98 -9.68 6.96 -5.42
CA ILE A 98 -8.74 5.87 -5.66
C ILE A 98 -9.19 4.69 -4.79
N PRO A 99 -9.62 3.56 -5.38
CA PRO A 99 -10.04 2.41 -4.60
C PRO A 99 -8.92 1.90 -3.70
N CYS A 100 -9.22 1.65 -2.43
CA CYS A 100 -8.27 1.16 -1.44
C CYS A 100 -8.98 0.33 -0.37
N CYS A 101 -8.22 -0.42 0.44
CA CYS A 101 -8.83 -1.14 1.56
C CYS A 101 -9.40 -0.18 2.61
N GLU A 102 -10.50 -0.58 3.25
CA GLU A 102 -11.17 0.25 4.24
C GLU A 102 -10.54 0.08 5.62
N PRO A 103 -10.11 1.16 6.28
CA PRO A 103 -9.60 1.08 7.64
C PRO A 103 -10.74 0.81 8.63
N VAL A 104 -10.48 -0.07 9.59
CA VAL A 104 -11.39 -0.44 10.68
C VAL A 104 -10.95 0.21 11.99
N LEU A 105 -9.65 0.14 12.30
CA LEU A 105 -9.10 0.62 13.56
C LEU A 105 -7.63 1.00 13.41
N GLN A 106 -7.23 2.03 14.14
CA GLN A 106 -5.83 2.40 14.34
C GLN A 106 -5.50 2.48 15.84
N GLY A 107 -4.37 1.89 16.25
CA GLY A 107 -3.91 1.94 17.64
C GLY A 107 -2.47 2.44 17.79
N VAL A 108 -2.15 3.03 18.95
CA VAL A 108 -0.77 3.35 19.36
C VAL A 108 -0.53 2.93 20.81
N TYR A 109 0.61 2.27 21.05
CA TYR A 109 1.10 1.95 22.37
C TYR A 109 2.31 2.79 22.74
N ARG A 110 2.21 3.55 23.83
CA ARG A 110 3.28 4.43 24.34
C ARG A 110 3.73 4.00 25.73
N ASN A 111 5.02 4.12 26.01
CA ASN A 111 5.55 3.92 27.36
C ASN A 111 5.20 5.11 28.29
N CYS A 112 5.59 5.04 29.56
CA CYS A 112 5.39 6.12 30.54
C CYS A 112 5.99 7.47 30.11
N PHE A 113 7.04 7.47 29.29
CA PHE A 113 7.67 8.67 28.75
C PHE A 113 7.01 9.20 27.45
N GLY A 114 5.84 8.69 27.06
CA GLY A 114 5.14 9.10 25.85
C GLY A 114 5.77 8.60 24.54
N ILE A 115 6.80 7.75 24.59
CA ILE A 115 7.49 7.24 23.40
C ILE A 115 6.70 6.07 22.80
N ALA A 116 6.37 6.17 21.51
CA ALA A 116 5.71 5.09 20.77
C ALA A 116 6.59 3.83 20.73
N ARG A 117 6.03 2.71 21.20
CA ARG A 117 6.67 1.39 21.19
C ARG A 117 6.10 0.51 20.10
N ASN A 118 4.77 0.53 20.00
CA ASN A 118 4.04 -0.21 18.98
C ASN A 118 2.92 0.65 18.42
N CYS A 119 2.48 0.32 17.23
CA CYS A 119 1.24 0.85 16.67
C CYS A 119 0.64 -0.22 15.77
N MET A 120 -0.68 -0.21 15.62
CA MET A 120 -1.40 -1.20 14.82
C MET A 120 -2.40 -0.54 13.88
N LEU A 121 -2.73 -1.26 12.82
CA LEU A 121 -3.79 -0.93 11.87
C LEU A 121 -4.57 -2.20 11.56
N ILE A 122 -5.90 -2.09 11.53
CA ILE A 122 -6.80 -3.13 11.02
C ILE A 122 -7.50 -2.55 9.78
N THR A 123 -7.52 -3.32 8.69
CA THR A 123 -8.24 -2.98 7.46
C THR A 123 -9.14 -4.15 7.05
N ARG A 124 -10.31 -3.87 6.45
CA ARG A 124 -11.15 -4.90 5.84
C ARG A 124 -10.40 -5.58 4.69
N GLU A 125 -10.64 -6.88 4.51
CA GLU A 125 -10.23 -7.60 3.31
C GLU A 125 -10.99 -7.08 2.09
N LEU A 126 -10.30 -7.07 0.94
CA LEU A 126 -10.93 -6.84 -0.35
C LEU A 126 -11.19 -8.20 -1.01
N THR A 127 -12.42 -8.70 -0.87
CA THR A 127 -12.80 -10.04 -1.33
C THR A 127 -12.63 -10.21 -2.84
N GLY A 128 -12.13 -11.39 -3.23
CA GLY A 128 -11.93 -11.77 -4.64
C GLY A 128 -10.75 -11.07 -5.31
N THR A 129 -9.91 -10.38 -4.56
CA THR A 129 -8.71 -9.72 -5.08
C THR A 129 -7.46 -10.59 -4.89
N GLN A 130 -6.49 -10.40 -5.78
CA GLN A 130 -5.16 -10.99 -5.68
C GLN A 130 -4.10 -9.91 -5.91
N GLN A 131 -2.88 -10.13 -5.42
CA GLN A 131 -1.80 -9.15 -5.61
C GLN A 131 -1.40 -9.07 -7.08
N LEU A 132 -0.94 -7.90 -7.52
CA LEU A 132 -0.61 -7.67 -8.94
C LEU A 132 0.53 -8.58 -9.44
N ASP A 133 1.47 -8.93 -8.56
CA ASP A 133 2.57 -9.87 -8.80
C ASP A 133 2.14 -11.31 -8.93
N ASP A 134 0.95 -11.68 -8.48
CA ASP A 134 0.31 -12.96 -8.79
C ASP A 134 -0.62 -12.84 -10.00
N PHE A 135 -1.34 -11.72 -10.13
CA PHE A 135 -2.34 -11.48 -11.17
C PHE A 135 -1.74 -11.50 -12.57
N VAL A 136 -0.71 -10.69 -12.83
CA VAL A 136 -0.17 -10.50 -14.18
C VAL A 136 0.46 -11.79 -14.74
N PRO A 137 1.27 -12.54 -13.97
CA PRO A 137 1.78 -13.83 -14.44
C PRO A 137 0.69 -14.84 -14.72
N ALA A 138 -0.33 -14.94 -13.85
CA ALA A 138 -1.41 -15.90 -13.97
C ALA A 138 -2.34 -15.67 -15.17
N LEU A 139 -2.34 -14.48 -15.79
CA LEU A 139 -3.18 -14.18 -16.96
C LEU A 139 -2.92 -15.15 -18.13
N ARG A 140 -1.68 -15.61 -18.32
CA ARG A 140 -1.34 -16.54 -19.42
C ARG A 140 -2.05 -17.88 -19.28
N GLU A 141 -2.25 -18.34 -18.04
CA GLU A 141 -2.88 -19.62 -17.72
C GLU A 141 -4.41 -19.48 -17.63
N THR A 142 -4.87 -18.37 -17.05
CA THR A 142 -6.30 -18.16 -16.73
C THR A 142 -7.12 -17.56 -17.87
N VAL A 143 -6.48 -16.91 -18.85
CA VAL A 143 -7.15 -16.26 -19.99
C VAL A 143 -6.46 -16.73 -21.27
N PRO A 144 -6.97 -17.76 -21.98
CA PRO A 144 -6.30 -18.32 -23.15
C PRO A 144 -6.22 -17.38 -24.36
N ASP A 145 -7.20 -16.49 -24.52
CA ASP A 145 -7.26 -15.54 -25.63
C ASP A 145 -6.28 -14.37 -25.45
N GLU A 146 -5.40 -14.16 -26.44
CA GLU A 146 -4.35 -13.14 -26.37
C GLU A 146 -4.90 -11.72 -26.45
N GLU A 147 -5.94 -11.48 -27.26
CA GLU A 147 -6.51 -10.14 -27.40
C GLU A 147 -7.25 -9.73 -26.13
N GLN A 148 -7.96 -10.67 -25.49
CA GLN A 148 -8.57 -10.47 -24.19
C GLN A 148 -7.49 -10.18 -23.12
N ARG A 149 -6.38 -10.93 -23.10
CA ARG A 149 -5.24 -10.65 -22.18
C ARG A 149 -4.70 -9.23 -22.37
N LYS A 150 -4.48 -8.81 -23.62
CA LYS A 150 -4.00 -7.45 -23.94
C LYS A 150 -4.99 -6.39 -23.48
N ALA A 151 -6.28 -6.60 -23.71
CA ALA A 151 -7.34 -5.68 -23.28
C ALA A 151 -7.39 -5.54 -21.75
N ILE A 152 -7.28 -6.66 -21.01
CA ILE A 152 -7.20 -6.66 -19.54
C ILE A 152 -6.00 -5.86 -19.05
N ARG A 153 -4.81 -6.12 -19.62
CA ARG A 153 -3.56 -5.41 -19.26
C ARG A 153 -3.68 -3.92 -19.57
N ARG A 154 -4.29 -3.56 -20.70
CA ARG A 154 -4.55 -2.15 -21.06
C ARG A 154 -5.45 -1.47 -20.03
N ASN A 155 -6.57 -2.09 -19.64
CA ASN A 155 -7.48 -1.54 -18.63
C ASN A 155 -6.81 -1.37 -17.26
N LEU A 156 -5.99 -2.35 -16.88
CA LEU A 156 -5.13 -2.27 -15.69
C LEU A 156 -4.17 -1.06 -15.76
N TYR A 157 -3.47 -0.88 -16.89
CA TYR A 157 -2.52 0.23 -17.06
C TYR A 157 -3.22 1.58 -17.04
N VAL A 158 -4.39 1.72 -17.68
CA VAL A 158 -5.19 2.94 -17.63
C VAL A 158 -5.56 3.30 -16.19
N SER A 159 -6.07 2.33 -15.42
CA SER A 159 -6.48 2.53 -14.03
C SER A 159 -5.30 2.93 -13.13
N LEU A 160 -4.17 2.23 -13.25
CA LEU A 160 -2.95 2.51 -12.49
C LEU A 160 -2.36 3.88 -12.84
N ALA A 161 -2.21 4.16 -14.14
CA ALA A 161 -1.65 5.41 -14.64
C ALA A 161 -2.49 6.61 -14.18
N SER A 162 -3.82 6.52 -14.30
CA SER A 162 -4.75 7.57 -13.86
C SER A 162 -4.65 7.81 -12.35
N SER A 163 -4.68 6.76 -11.54
CA SER A 163 -4.62 6.88 -10.07
C SER A 163 -3.26 7.42 -9.60
N LEU A 164 -2.16 6.95 -10.20
CA LEU A 164 -0.81 7.43 -9.89
C LEU A 164 -0.64 8.91 -10.30
N LYS A 165 -1.17 9.29 -11.47
CA LYS A 165 -1.18 10.69 -11.91
C LYS A 165 -1.97 11.58 -10.94
N LYS A 166 -3.15 11.15 -10.48
CA LYS A 166 -3.98 11.92 -9.52
C LYS A 166 -3.22 12.30 -8.24
N ILE A 167 -2.40 11.40 -7.69
CA ILE A 167 -1.61 11.68 -6.48
C ILE A 167 -0.40 12.55 -6.78
N HIS A 168 0.31 12.30 -7.89
CA HIS A 168 1.50 13.07 -8.28
C HIS A 168 1.14 14.52 -8.64
N ASP A 169 0.00 14.75 -9.30
CA ASP A 169 -0.51 16.10 -9.61
C ASP A 169 -0.81 16.90 -8.33
N ARG A 170 -1.09 16.22 -7.21
CA ARG A 170 -1.28 16.82 -5.88
C ARG A 170 0.01 16.85 -5.04
N ARG A 171 1.15 16.55 -5.66
CA ARG A 171 2.48 16.46 -5.02
C ARG A 171 2.53 15.45 -3.88
N PHE A 172 1.71 14.41 -3.95
CA PHE A 172 1.79 13.28 -3.05
C PHE A 172 2.55 12.15 -3.75
N TYR A 173 3.50 11.54 -3.04
CA TYR A 173 4.29 10.41 -3.53
C TYR A 173 4.06 9.21 -2.62
N HIS A 174 3.83 8.05 -3.20
CA HIS A 174 3.53 6.81 -2.50
C HIS A 174 4.77 6.24 -1.76
N ASP A 175 5.97 6.52 -2.27
CA ASP A 175 7.29 6.13 -1.73
C ASP A 175 7.63 4.63 -1.77
N ASP A 176 6.63 3.75 -1.92
CA ASP A 176 6.74 2.28 -1.99
C ASP A 176 5.67 1.68 -2.92
N PHE A 177 5.52 2.21 -4.14
CA PHE A 177 4.51 1.79 -5.13
C PHE A 177 4.86 0.47 -5.84
N LYS A 178 4.88 -0.64 -5.08
CA LYS A 178 5.25 -1.99 -5.56
C LYS A 178 4.02 -2.81 -5.94
N TRP A 179 4.22 -3.84 -6.77
CA TRP A 179 3.13 -4.70 -7.25
C TRP A 179 2.39 -5.41 -6.10
N ARG A 180 3.09 -5.93 -5.08
CA ARG A 180 2.46 -6.51 -3.87
C ARG A 180 1.52 -5.56 -3.09
N ASN A 181 1.63 -4.25 -3.31
CA ASN A 181 0.81 -3.24 -2.65
C ASN A 181 -0.40 -2.83 -3.51
N ILE A 182 -0.61 -3.51 -4.65
CA ILE A 182 -1.70 -3.31 -5.59
C ILE A 182 -2.46 -4.63 -5.64
N LEU A 183 -3.76 -4.57 -5.31
CA LEU A 183 -4.67 -5.69 -5.44
C LEU A 183 -5.54 -5.50 -6.69
N VAL A 184 -5.81 -6.59 -7.39
CA VAL A 184 -6.61 -6.59 -8.62
C VAL A 184 -7.64 -7.69 -8.54
N ARG A 185 -8.85 -7.42 -9.07
CA ARG A 185 -9.83 -8.47 -9.40
C ARG A 185 -10.43 -8.22 -10.77
N ARG A 186 -10.91 -9.31 -11.39
CA ARG A 186 -11.70 -9.26 -12.62
C ARG A 186 -13.11 -8.82 -12.25
N ALA A 187 -13.68 -7.89 -13.02
CA ALA A 187 -15.06 -7.44 -12.84
C ALA A 187 -15.95 -7.95 -13.97
N GLY A 188 -17.18 -8.33 -13.65
CA GLY A 188 -18.16 -8.85 -14.62
C GLY A 188 -18.01 -10.34 -14.95
N ALA A 189 -18.60 -10.76 -16.08
CA ALA A 189 -18.57 -12.14 -16.56
C ALA A 189 -17.16 -12.58 -16.99
N ALA A 190 -16.94 -13.88 -17.18
CA ALA A 190 -15.62 -14.45 -17.53
C ALA A 190 -14.99 -13.81 -18.79
N GLU A 191 -15.82 -13.41 -19.76
CA GLU A 191 -15.40 -12.77 -21.00
C GLU A 191 -15.09 -11.27 -20.87
N SER A 192 -15.48 -10.64 -19.76
CA SER A 192 -15.21 -9.22 -19.49
C SER A 192 -13.72 -8.91 -19.57
N THR A 193 -13.35 -7.69 -19.94
CA THR A 193 -11.96 -7.21 -19.85
C THR A 193 -11.76 -6.25 -18.69
N GLU A 194 -12.82 -6.00 -17.92
CA GLU A 194 -12.82 -5.07 -16.81
C GLU A 194 -12.01 -5.60 -15.63
N VAL A 195 -11.32 -4.68 -14.98
CA VAL A 195 -10.55 -4.92 -13.77
C VAL A 195 -10.77 -3.80 -12.77
N GLU A 196 -10.83 -4.16 -11.51
CA GLU A 196 -10.80 -3.20 -10.41
C GLU A 196 -9.43 -3.27 -9.75
N VAL A 197 -8.86 -2.10 -9.50
CA VAL A 197 -7.51 -1.95 -8.98
C VAL A 197 -7.58 -1.21 -7.65
N PHE A 198 -7.08 -1.84 -6.60
CA PHE A 198 -7.12 -1.32 -5.24
C PHE A 198 -5.71 -1.14 -4.70
N TRP A 199 -5.48 -0.05 -3.98
CA TRP A 199 -4.21 0.22 -3.32
C TRP A 199 -4.27 -0.18 -1.84
N ILE A 200 -3.19 -0.78 -1.36
CA ILE A 200 -2.99 -1.12 0.03
C ILE A 200 -1.60 -0.67 0.49
N ASP A 201 -1.38 -0.65 1.81
CA ASP A 201 -0.04 -0.47 2.40
C ASP A 201 0.72 0.80 1.95
N CYS A 202 0.21 1.97 2.32
CA CYS A 202 0.90 3.26 2.10
C CYS A 202 1.34 3.98 3.41
N PRO A 203 2.08 3.35 4.33
CA PRO A 203 2.52 4.00 5.57
C PRO A 203 3.64 5.04 5.39
N ASN A 204 4.32 5.06 4.23
CA ASN A 204 5.44 5.95 3.95
C ASN A 204 5.08 7.11 3.01
N GLY A 205 3.91 7.07 2.37
CA GLY A 205 3.50 8.09 1.42
C GLY A 205 3.41 9.48 2.07
N TYR A 206 3.74 10.51 1.30
CA TYR A 206 3.92 11.86 1.82
C TYR A 206 3.59 12.94 0.78
N PHE A 207 3.12 14.08 1.28
CA PHE A 207 3.05 15.32 0.50
C PHE A 207 4.41 16.01 0.47
N ASP A 208 4.84 16.42 -0.73
CA ASP A 208 5.98 17.31 -0.86
C ASP A 208 5.61 18.72 -0.40
N ARG A 209 6.11 19.05 0.80
CA ARG A 209 5.96 20.38 1.43
C ARG A 209 7.05 21.37 1.00
N THR A 210 7.97 20.99 0.12
CA THR A 210 9.08 21.84 -0.33
C THR A 210 8.75 22.67 -1.56
N GLY A 211 7.46 22.81 -1.93
CA GLY A 211 7.04 23.59 -3.08
C GLY A 211 7.32 22.91 -4.43
N GLY A 212 7.65 21.62 -4.46
CA GLY A 212 7.91 20.87 -5.71
C GLY A 212 9.38 20.54 -5.95
N MET A 213 10.32 21.00 -5.09
CA MET A 213 11.75 20.68 -5.25
C MET A 213 12.03 19.18 -5.23
N ARG A 214 11.19 18.38 -4.56
CA ARG A 214 11.33 16.92 -4.51
C ARG A 214 10.42 16.20 -5.49
N GLY A 215 9.64 16.95 -6.27
CA GLY A 215 8.52 16.39 -7.01
C GLY A 215 8.95 15.43 -8.11
N LYS A 216 9.94 15.84 -8.91
CA LYS A 216 10.52 14.99 -9.95
C LYS A 216 11.14 13.72 -9.37
N HIS A 217 11.88 13.84 -8.26
CA HIS A 217 12.48 12.68 -7.59
C HIS A 217 11.44 11.70 -7.05
N GLY A 218 10.39 12.20 -6.39
CA GLY A 218 9.30 11.38 -5.86
C GLY A 218 8.57 10.63 -6.97
N MET A 219 8.21 11.34 -8.04
CA MET A 219 7.56 10.76 -9.23
C MET A 219 8.40 9.64 -9.84
N VAL A 220 9.67 9.93 -10.15
CA VAL A 220 10.58 8.96 -10.78
C VAL A 220 10.78 7.76 -9.87
N LYS A 221 10.90 7.96 -8.56
CA LYS A 221 11.04 6.88 -7.58
C LYS A 221 9.82 5.95 -7.59
N ASP A 222 8.60 6.49 -7.60
CA ASP A 222 7.38 5.67 -7.60
C ASP A 222 7.25 4.88 -8.90
N LEU A 223 7.48 5.53 -10.04
CA LEU A 223 7.50 4.87 -11.35
C LEU A 223 8.58 3.78 -11.43
N ALA A 224 9.80 4.05 -10.95
CA ALA A 224 10.89 3.08 -10.94
C ALA A 224 10.65 1.91 -9.98
N THR A 225 9.96 2.17 -8.87
CA THR A 225 9.59 1.14 -7.89
C THR A 225 8.54 0.19 -8.48
N PHE A 226 7.59 0.72 -9.26
CA PHE A 226 6.63 -0.08 -10.02
C PHE A 226 7.32 -0.87 -11.15
N ASP A 227 8.20 -0.21 -11.89
CA ASP A 227 8.94 -0.79 -13.02
C ASP A 227 9.85 -1.96 -12.63
N TYR A 228 10.26 -2.02 -11.35
CA TYR A 228 11.08 -3.12 -10.81
C TYR A 228 10.45 -4.49 -10.99
N ASP A 229 9.15 -4.61 -10.77
CA ASP A 229 8.41 -5.86 -10.98
C ASP A 229 7.88 -5.94 -12.42
N ALA A 230 7.49 -4.81 -13.03
CA ALA A 230 6.99 -4.78 -14.40
C ALA A 230 7.96 -5.37 -15.42
N LYS A 231 9.25 -5.01 -15.37
CA LYS A 231 10.28 -5.51 -16.30
C LYS A 231 10.41 -7.05 -16.32
N LYS A 232 9.92 -7.75 -15.29
CA LYS A 232 10.01 -9.21 -15.18
C LYS A 232 8.90 -9.91 -15.97
N TRP A 233 7.78 -9.22 -16.19
CA TRP A 233 6.51 -9.83 -16.61
C TRP A 233 5.88 -9.18 -17.85
N VAL A 234 6.31 -7.97 -18.20
CA VAL A 234 5.72 -7.17 -19.28
C VAL A 234 6.81 -6.65 -20.21
N SER A 235 6.50 -6.47 -21.49
CA SER A 235 7.49 -6.05 -22.48
C SER A 235 7.84 -4.56 -22.37
N ASP A 236 8.92 -4.13 -23.02
CA ASP A 236 9.31 -2.72 -23.05
C ASP A 236 8.25 -1.84 -23.73
N GLU A 237 7.55 -2.37 -24.74
CA GLU A 237 6.42 -1.69 -25.38
C GLU A 237 5.28 -1.46 -24.40
N GLU A 238 4.96 -2.43 -23.54
CA GLU A 238 3.92 -2.28 -22.51
C GLU A 238 4.34 -1.32 -21.40
N ARG A 239 5.62 -1.37 -20.98
CA ARG A 239 6.19 -0.41 -20.01
C ARG A 239 6.10 1.02 -20.57
N MET A 240 6.45 1.21 -21.85
CA MET A 240 6.30 2.48 -22.57
C MET A 240 4.84 2.92 -22.69
N LEU A 241 3.92 2.00 -22.98
CA LEU A 241 2.49 2.27 -23.00
C LEU A 241 2.00 2.78 -21.64
N PHE A 242 2.39 2.13 -20.54
CA PHE A 242 2.05 2.59 -19.19
C PHE A 242 2.55 4.02 -18.93
N LEU A 243 3.80 4.33 -19.28
CA LEU A 243 4.35 5.68 -19.10
C LEU A 243 3.66 6.71 -20.01
N SER A 244 3.26 6.33 -21.23
CA SER A 244 2.48 7.18 -22.13
C SER A 244 1.12 7.52 -21.53
N LEU A 245 0.39 6.50 -21.03
CA LEU A 245 -0.88 6.68 -20.34
C LEU A 245 -0.74 7.55 -19.08
N TYR A 246 0.36 7.40 -18.34
CA TYR A 246 0.63 8.17 -17.13
C TYR A 246 0.98 9.64 -17.42
N SER A 247 1.85 9.88 -18.41
CA SER A 247 2.35 11.23 -18.71
C SER A 247 1.43 12.03 -19.62
N GLY A 248 0.60 11.34 -20.42
CA GLY A 248 -0.16 11.94 -21.52
C GLY A 248 0.70 12.19 -22.78
N GLU A 249 1.97 11.82 -22.76
CA GLU A 249 2.89 11.99 -23.88
C GLU A 249 2.64 10.95 -24.97
N ALA A 250 2.82 11.34 -26.23
CA ALA A 250 2.72 10.42 -27.36
C ALA A 250 3.80 9.31 -27.26
N PRO A 251 3.50 8.06 -27.67
CA PRO A 251 4.41 6.92 -27.55
C PRO A 251 5.83 7.12 -28.14
N ASN A 252 5.94 7.96 -29.18
CA ASN A 252 7.22 8.21 -29.87
C ASN A 252 7.87 9.55 -29.49
N SER A 253 7.30 10.29 -28.54
CA SER A 253 7.80 11.61 -28.15
C SER A 253 9.20 11.52 -27.50
N PRO A 254 10.09 12.50 -27.75
CA PRO A 254 11.36 12.59 -27.03
C PRO A 254 11.18 12.68 -25.51
N ALA A 255 10.13 13.35 -25.04
CA ALA A 255 9.80 13.49 -23.63
C ALA A 255 9.50 12.14 -22.96
N LEU A 256 8.70 11.29 -23.60
CA LEU A 256 8.41 9.95 -23.08
C LEU A 256 9.67 9.07 -23.04
N LYS A 257 10.48 9.11 -24.09
CA LYS A 257 11.76 8.37 -24.14
C LYS A 257 12.72 8.81 -23.04
N ALA A 258 12.78 10.11 -22.77
CA ALA A 258 13.57 10.66 -21.67
C ALA A 258 13.04 10.19 -20.30
N LEU A 259 11.71 10.21 -20.09
CA LEU A 259 11.09 9.70 -18.87
C LEU A 259 11.39 8.21 -18.66
N PHE A 260 11.20 7.38 -19.68
CA PHE A 260 11.51 5.95 -19.63
C PHE A 260 12.97 5.73 -19.25
N SER A 261 13.90 6.42 -19.92
CA SER A 261 15.34 6.35 -19.63
C SER A 261 15.66 6.76 -18.19
N GLU A 262 14.99 7.78 -17.67
CA GLU A 262 15.18 8.26 -16.29
C GLU A 262 14.67 7.25 -15.25
N VAL A 263 13.49 6.66 -15.49
CA VAL A 263 12.91 5.59 -14.68
C VAL A 263 13.84 4.37 -14.65
N GLU A 264 14.33 3.94 -15.82
CA GLU A 264 15.26 2.82 -15.92
C GLU A 264 16.58 3.10 -15.20
N ALA A 265 17.16 4.29 -15.38
CA ALA A 265 18.40 4.68 -14.73
C ALA A 265 18.23 4.70 -13.21
N TYR A 266 17.13 5.26 -12.70
CA TYR A 266 16.83 5.25 -11.27
C TYR A 266 16.71 3.82 -10.74
N ARG A 267 15.92 2.99 -11.42
CA ARG A 267 15.70 1.58 -11.05
C ARG A 267 17.03 0.83 -10.98
N LYS A 268 17.85 0.91 -12.04
CA LYS A 268 19.17 0.26 -12.10
C LYS A 268 20.07 0.72 -10.94
N LEU A 269 20.20 2.02 -10.72
CA LEU A 269 21.11 2.59 -9.72
C LEU A 269 20.69 2.40 -8.26
N LYS A 270 19.38 2.31 -7.97
CA LYS A 270 18.86 2.40 -6.60
C LYS A 270 18.06 1.19 -6.13
N ILE A 271 17.57 0.37 -7.06
CA ILE A 271 16.63 -0.72 -6.77
C ILE A 271 17.18 -2.07 -7.21
N ASP A 272 17.61 -2.20 -8.48
CA ASP A 272 18.17 -3.45 -9.01
C ASP A 272 19.49 -3.80 -8.33
N ASP A 273 20.35 -2.80 -8.16
CA ASP A 273 21.67 -2.93 -7.56
C ASP A 273 21.60 -2.96 -6.01
N ASP A 274 20.55 -3.58 -5.46
CA ASP A 274 20.45 -3.84 -4.02
C ASP A 274 21.56 -4.82 -3.63
N ARG A 275 22.75 -4.26 -3.38
CA ARG A 275 23.83 -4.89 -2.64
C ARG A 275 23.22 -5.62 -1.45
N PRO A 276 23.66 -6.86 -1.13
CA PRO A 276 23.11 -7.69 -0.05
C PRO A 276 23.39 -7.11 1.35
N GLY A 277 22.83 -5.93 1.67
CA GLY A 277 23.12 -5.17 2.88
C GLY A 277 22.05 -4.15 3.30
N ARG A 278 20.99 -3.92 2.50
CA ARG A 278 19.88 -3.03 2.89
C ARG A 278 18.70 -3.71 3.58
N LYS A 279 18.80 -5.01 3.88
CA LYS A 279 18.03 -5.66 4.96
C LYS A 279 18.55 -5.23 6.34
N GLY A 280 18.52 -3.94 6.67
CA GLY A 280 19.11 -3.54 7.96
C GLY A 280 19.35 -2.07 8.29
N ARG A 281 18.59 -1.10 7.77
CA ARG A 281 18.63 0.27 8.33
C ARG A 281 17.28 0.73 8.87
#